data_AF-A0A9D8PTS5-F1
#
_entry.id   AF-A0A9D8PTS5-F1
#
_cell.length_a   1.000
_cell.length_b   1.000
_cell.length_c   1.000
_cell.angle_alpha   90.00
_cell.angle_beta   90.00
_cell.angle_gamma   90.00
#
_symmetry.space_group_name_H-M   'P 1'
#
loop_
_entity.id
_entity.type
_entity.pdbx_description
1 polymer ?
#
loop_
_entity_poly.entity_id
_entity_poly.type
_entity_poly.pdbx_seq_one_letter_code
_entity_poly.pdbx_strand_id
1 'polypeptide(L)'
;SPCDVPDHDLLVQRYPGVSTVRFRAALELPLLSRCLAGMAWLRRHGLPLPMAKLAGAFAHAGRWFDRFGTDLGGMRVTLRGQRGGVAHRVYWDLTAPMLHGPEIPTFAAVLLARRLARGEPLPVGAHACLGLLDLAAFEDEFARWRIDSQVS
;
A
#
# COMPACT_ATOMS: atom_id res chain seq x y z
N SER A 1 8.00 6.16 6.02
CA SER A 1 7.32 7.29 6.68
C SER A 1 5.94 6.84 7.12
N PRO A 2 5.37 7.29 8.24
CA PRO A 2 3.93 7.12 8.49
C PRO A 2 3.16 7.90 7.42
N CYS A 3 2.15 7.26 6.81
CA CYS A 3 1.25 7.88 5.86
C CYS A 3 -0.17 7.78 6.43
N ASP A 4 -0.91 8.87 6.31
CA ASP A 4 -2.33 8.92 6.66
C ASP A 4 -3.12 8.27 5.52
N VAL A 5 -3.90 7.24 5.85
CA VAL A 5 -4.69 6.46 4.89
C VAL A 5 -6.07 6.19 5.48
N PRO A 6 -7.13 6.20 4.65
CA PRO A 6 -8.51 6.01 5.14
C PRO A 6 -8.71 4.67 5.85
N ASP A 7 -7.85 3.68 5.57
CA ASP A 7 -7.83 2.37 6.24
C ASP A 7 -7.67 2.46 7.76
N HIS A 8 -7.08 3.54 8.30
CA HIS A 8 -6.92 3.70 9.76
C HIS A 8 -8.28 3.78 10.45
N ASP A 9 -9.19 4.59 9.92
CA ASP A 9 -10.52 4.76 10.50
C ASP A 9 -11.43 3.59 10.15
N LEU A 10 -11.36 3.12 8.91
CA LEU A 10 -12.26 2.09 8.41
C LEU A 10 -12.01 0.72 9.06
N LEU A 11 -10.76 0.34 9.32
CA LEU A 11 -10.44 -0.94 9.97
C LEU A 11 -10.82 -0.95 11.46
N VAL A 12 -10.64 0.19 12.15
CA VAL A 12 -11.06 0.33 13.56
C VAL A 12 -12.58 0.25 13.68
N GLN A 13 -13.32 0.87 12.75
CA GLN A 13 -14.78 0.77 12.72
C GLN A 13 -15.28 -0.65 12.42
N ARG A 14 -14.58 -1.41 11.56
CA ARG A 14 -15.01 -2.75 11.12
C ARG A 14 -14.73 -3.85 12.13
N TYR A 15 -13.63 -3.75 12.89
CA TYR A 15 -13.15 -4.79 13.81
C TYR A 15 -13.14 -4.29 15.26
N PRO A 16 -14.21 -4.58 16.04
CA PRO A 16 -14.26 -4.23 17.46
C PRO A 16 -13.11 -4.92 18.21
N GLY A 17 -12.17 -4.13 18.74
CA GLY A 17 -10.98 -4.62 19.45
C GLY A 17 -9.65 -4.25 18.79
N VAL A 18 -9.65 -3.71 17.56
CA VAL A 18 -8.45 -3.12 16.96
C VAL A 18 -8.23 -1.73 17.53
N SER A 19 -7.16 -1.56 18.30
CA SER A 19 -6.83 -0.28 18.96
C SER A 19 -5.77 0.54 18.22
N THR A 20 -5.02 -0.06 17.29
CA THR A 20 -3.91 0.62 16.62
C THR A 20 -3.70 0.06 15.23
N VAL A 21 -3.90 0.90 14.21
CA VAL A 21 -3.53 0.64 12.82
C VAL A 21 -2.34 1.54 12.49
N ARG A 22 -1.29 0.99 11.85
CA ARG A 22 -0.12 1.77 11.43
C ARG A 22 0.22 1.41 10.01
N PHE A 23 0.05 2.37 9.11
CA PHE A 23 0.50 2.23 7.73
C PHE A 23 1.89 2.86 7.57
N ARG A 24 2.80 2.12 6.93
CA ARG A 24 4.16 2.57 6.65
C ARG A 24 4.47 2.30 5.19
N ALA A 25 4.67 3.36 4.42
CA ALA A 25 5.30 3.26 3.12
C ALA A 25 6.80 3.50 3.29
N ALA A 26 7.62 2.57 2.82
CA ALA A 26 9.04 2.79 2.63
C ALA A 26 9.24 3.34 1.22
N LEU A 27 9.94 4.47 1.09
CA LEU A 27 10.48 4.86 -0.21
C LEU A 27 11.68 3.94 -0.48
N GLU A 28 11.68 3.28 -1.63
CA GLU A 28 12.66 2.25 -2.00
C GLU A 28 14.11 2.76 -2.05
N LEU A 29 14.31 4.08 -2.14
CA LEU A 29 15.65 4.67 -2.08
C LEU A 29 15.89 5.44 -0.76
N PRO A 30 16.75 4.93 0.15
CA PRO A 30 17.25 5.72 1.27
C PRO A 30 18.00 7.00 0.80
N LEU A 31 18.42 7.04 -0.46
CA LEU A 31 18.91 8.25 -1.11
C LEU A 31 17.83 9.32 -1.24
N LEU A 32 16.61 8.97 -1.67
CA LEU A 32 15.49 9.91 -1.79
C LEU A 32 15.09 10.46 -0.41
N SER A 33 15.03 9.61 0.62
CA SER A 33 14.73 10.07 1.98
C SER A 33 15.81 11.02 2.52
N ARG A 34 17.10 10.79 2.21
CA ARG A 34 18.20 11.71 2.52
C ARG A 34 18.13 13.02 1.72
N CYS A 35 17.80 12.97 0.43
CA CYS A 35 17.60 14.16 -0.40
C CYS A 35 16.44 15.01 0.12
N LEU A 36 15.31 14.38 0.46
CA LEU A 36 14.15 15.02 1.09
C LEU A 36 14.51 15.63 2.45
N ALA A 37 15.27 14.91 3.28
CA ALA A 37 15.75 15.43 4.55
C ALA A 37 16.68 16.64 4.36
N GLY A 38 17.58 16.60 3.38
CA GLY A 38 18.45 17.71 3.00
C GLY A 38 17.66 18.93 2.53
N MET A 39 16.65 18.74 1.67
CA MET A 39 15.75 19.81 1.23
C MET A 39 14.94 20.40 2.40
N ALA A 40 14.45 19.55 3.31
CA ALA A 40 13.77 20.01 4.52
C ALA A 40 14.70 20.78 5.47
N TRP A 41 15.99 20.46 5.50
CA TRP A 41 17.00 21.20 6.25
C TRP A 41 17.32 22.55 5.60
N LEU A 42 17.52 22.58 4.27
CA LEU A 42 17.71 23.80 3.48
C LEU A 42 16.53 24.78 3.61
N ARG A 43 15.29 24.25 3.57
CA ARG A 43 14.08 25.06 3.79
C ARG A 43 14.00 25.61 5.22
N ARG A 44 14.43 24.82 6.22
CA ARG A 44 14.50 25.26 7.62
C ARG A 44 15.53 26.37 7.84
N HIS A 45 16.59 26.42 7.03
CA HIS A 45 17.57 27.52 7.04
C HIS A 45 17.15 28.73 6.18
N GLY A 46 15.89 28.82 5.77
CA GLY A 46 15.33 30.03 5.15
C GLY A 46 15.51 30.13 3.64
N LEU A 47 15.93 29.05 2.97
CA LEU A 47 16.03 29.04 1.51
C LEU A 47 14.63 28.88 0.87
N PRO A 48 14.13 29.86 0.10
CA PRO A 48 12.83 29.76 -0.56
C PRO A 48 12.94 28.81 -1.76
N LEU A 49 12.65 27.54 -1.53
CA LEU A 49 12.58 26.53 -2.58
C LEU A 49 11.18 26.57 -3.23
N PRO A 50 11.06 26.92 -4.53
CA PRO A 50 9.78 26.89 -5.24
C PRO A 50 9.39 25.44 -5.53
N MET A 51 8.86 24.75 -4.51
CA MET A 51 8.52 23.32 -4.54
C MET A 51 7.58 22.97 -5.70
N ALA A 52 6.68 23.88 -6.10
CA ALA A 52 5.77 23.65 -7.23
C ALA A 52 6.48 23.57 -8.59
N LYS A 53 7.55 24.37 -8.81
CA LYS A 53 8.33 24.33 -10.06
C LYS A 53 9.34 23.18 -10.05
N LEU A 54 9.92 22.91 -8.89
CA LEU A 54 10.85 21.80 -8.68
C LEU A 54 10.15 20.43 -8.69
N ALA A 55 8.87 20.35 -8.33
CA ALA A 55 8.10 19.09 -8.35
C ALA A 55 8.11 18.43 -9.73
N GLY A 56 7.98 19.20 -10.81
CA GLY A 56 8.04 18.67 -12.18
C GLY A 56 9.42 18.11 -12.53
N ALA A 57 10.49 18.81 -12.14
CA ALA A 57 11.86 18.34 -12.33
C ALA A 57 12.17 17.11 -11.47
N PHE A 58 11.67 17.05 -10.22
CA PHE A 58 11.79 15.88 -9.36
C PHE A 58 10.99 14.69 -9.85
N ALA A 59 9.80 14.90 -10.42
CA ALA A 59 9.03 13.83 -11.04
C ALA A 59 9.75 13.25 -12.28
N HIS A 60 10.47 14.08 -13.04
CA HIS A 60 11.29 13.63 -14.17
C HIS A 60 12.56 12.91 -13.70
N ALA A 61 13.25 13.47 -12.71
CA ALA A 61 14.43 12.84 -12.10
C ALA A 61 14.08 11.52 -11.40
N GLY A 62 12.89 11.44 -10.76
CA GLY A 62 12.35 10.22 -10.16
C GLY A 62 12.29 9.07 -11.14
N ARG A 63 11.86 9.34 -12.39
CA ARG A 63 11.85 8.32 -13.47
C ARG A 63 13.24 7.80 -13.85
N TRP A 64 14.28 8.61 -13.66
CA TRP A 64 15.67 8.17 -13.82
C TRP A 64 16.14 7.32 -12.62
N PHE A 65 15.64 7.63 -11.42
CA PHE A 65 15.90 6.86 -10.21
C PHE A 65 15.08 5.56 -10.13
N ASP A 66 13.98 5.42 -10.87
CA ASP A 66 13.27 4.15 -11.03
C ASP A 66 14.21 3.05 -11.58
N ARG A 67 15.22 3.42 -12.38
CA ARG A 67 16.26 2.48 -12.86
C ARG A 67 17.25 2.03 -11.78
N PHE A 68 17.26 2.70 -10.63
CA PHE A 68 18.04 2.33 -9.44
C PHE A 68 17.16 1.75 -8.31
N GLY A 69 15.83 1.70 -8.50
CA GLY A 69 14.92 0.95 -7.64
C GLY A 69 15.15 -0.54 -7.82
N THR A 70 15.08 -1.30 -6.73
CA THR A 70 15.08 -2.75 -6.81
C THR A 70 13.78 -3.19 -7.47
N ASP A 71 13.82 -4.08 -8.47
CA ASP A 71 12.64 -4.60 -9.18
C ASP A 71 11.66 -5.39 -8.29
N LEU A 72 11.82 -5.40 -6.98
CA LEU A 72 11.02 -6.17 -6.02
C LEU A 72 10.21 -5.22 -5.14
N GLY A 73 8.91 -5.11 -5.42
CA GLY A 73 7.96 -4.47 -4.53
C GLY A 73 7.47 -5.45 -3.47
N GLY A 74 7.23 -4.97 -2.25
CA GLY A 74 6.75 -5.81 -1.16
C GLY A 74 5.79 -5.09 -0.23
N MET A 75 4.75 -5.78 0.21
CA MET A 75 3.84 -5.33 1.25
C MET A 75 3.78 -6.37 2.37
N ARG A 76 3.98 -5.92 3.61
CA ARG A 76 3.85 -6.75 4.82
C ARG A 76 2.75 -6.21 5.71
N VAL A 77 1.76 -7.04 6.01
CA VAL A 77 0.75 -6.77 7.04
C VAL A 77 1.10 -7.57 8.28
N THR A 78 1.16 -6.91 9.43
CA THR A 78 1.40 -7.56 10.73
C THR A 78 0.18 -7.41 11.60
N LEU A 79 -0.46 -8.53 11.92
CA LEU A 79 -1.57 -8.60 12.86
C LEU A 79 -1.02 -9.03 14.23
N ARG A 80 -1.44 -8.32 15.27
CA ARG A 80 -1.12 -8.64 16.67
C ARG A 80 -2.42 -8.66 17.45
N GLY A 81 -2.64 -9.72 18.21
CA GLY A 81 -3.86 -9.88 18.99
C GLY A 81 -3.69 -10.92 20.09
N GLN A 82 -4.79 -11.27 20.74
CA GLN A 82 -4.84 -12.35 21.71
C GLN A 82 -5.86 -13.39 21.25
N ARG A 83 -5.53 -14.68 21.40
CA ARG A 83 -6.44 -15.80 21.17
C ARG A 83 -6.45 -16.64 22.44
N GLY A 84 -7.61 -16.73 23.10
CA GLY A 84 -7.73 -17.44 24.38
C GLY A 84 -6.82 -16.89 25.49
N GLY A 85 -6.56 -15.58 25.51
CA GLY A 85 -5.68 -14.92 26.48
C GLY A 85 -4.18 -15.01 26.18
N VAL A 86 -3.78 -15.77 25.16
CA VAL A 86 -2.37 -15.86 24.71
C VAL A 86 -2.12 -14.84 23.61
N ALA A 87 -0.98 -14.14 23.66
CA ALA A 87 -0.59 -13.20 22.62
C ALA A 87 -0.19 -13.94 21.33
N HIS A 88 -0.81 -13.56 20.21
CA HIS A 88 -0.50 -14.08 18.88
C HIS A 88 -0.06 -12.96 17.95
N ARG A 89 0.77 -13.34 16.99
CA ARG A 89 1.20 -12.48 15.90
C ARG A 89 1.17 -13.28 14.61
N VAL A 90 0.58 -12.68 13.58
CA VAL A 90 0.51 -13.25 12.24
C VAL A 90 1.06 -12.21 11.28
N TYR A 91 1.83 -12.67 10.30
CA TYR A 91 2.36 -11.86 9.23
C TYR A 91 1.75 -12.34 7.91
N TRP A 92 1.40 -11.39 7.06
CA TRP A 92 1.07 -11.66 5.68
C TRP A 92 2.01 -10.83 4.81
N ASP A 93 2.71 -11.52 3.92
CA ASP A 93 3.71 -10.95 3.02
C ASP A 93 3.26 -11.12 1.59
N LEU A 94 3.28 -10.03 0.85
CA LEU A 94 3.04 -9.96 -0.58
C LEU A 94 4.32 -9.49 -1.26
N THR A 95 4.86 -10.29 -2.17
CA THR A 95 6.07 -9.97 -2.94
C THR A 95 5.72 -9.89 -4.41
N ALA A 96 5.89 -8.71 -5.01
CA ALA A 96 5.61 -8.45 -6.41
C ALA A 96 6.92 -8.21 -7.19
N PRO A 97 7.32 -9.12 -8.08
CA PRO A 97 8.44 -8.87 -8.98
C PRO A 97 8.06 -7.86 -10.09
N MET A 98 9.05 -7.12 -10.58
CA MET A 98 9.02 -6.24 -11.75
C MET A 98 8.13 -4.98 -11.68
N LEU A 99 8.16 -4.23 -10.57
CA LEU A 99 7.49 -2.91 -10.48
C LEU A 99 5.97 -2.94 -10.74
N HIS A 100 5.30 -4.10 -10.61
CA HIS A 100 3.84 -4.22 -10.71
C HIS A 100 3.09 -3.68 -9.47
N GLY A 101 3.79 -3.01 -8.55
CA GLY A 101 3.19 -2.38 -7.36
C GLY A 101 1.96 -1.50 -7.64
N PRO A 102 1.95 -0.67 -8.71
CA PRO A 102 0.78 0.15 -9.07
C PRO A 102 -0.41 -0.63 -9.61
N GLU A 103 -0.22 -1.89 -10.04
CA GLU A 103 -1.28 -2.72 -10.63
C GLU A 103 -2.10 -3.47 -9.56
N ILE A 104 -1.53 -3.66 -8.37
CA ILE A 104 -2.19 -4.37 -7.26
C ILE A 104 -3.55 -3.75 -6.90
N PRO A 105 -3.70 -2.41 -6.77
CA PRO A 105 -5.00 -1.78 -6.56
C PRO A 105 -5.99 -2.02 -7.71
N THR A 106 -5.51 -2.15 -8.95
CA THR A 106 -6.34 -2.35 -10.15
C THR A 106 -7.03 -3.71 -10.12
N PHE A 107 -6.42 -4.74 -9.52
CA PHE A 107 -7.02 -6.08 -9.42
C PHE A 107 -8.33 -6.06 -8.64
N ALA A 108 -8.43 -5.27 -7.56
CA ALA A 108 -9.67 -5.14 -6.81
C ALA A 108 -10.80 -4.58 -7.68
N ALA A 109 -10.50 -3.56 -8.49
CA ALA A 109 -11.47 -2.98 -9.42
C ALA A 109 -11.91 -3.98 -10.49
N VAL A 110 -10.97 -4.74 -11.08
CA VAL A 110 -11.25 -5.76 -12.10
C VAL A 110 -12.10 -6.90 -11.54
N LEU A 111 -11.77 -7.39 -10.33
CA LEU A 111 -12.53 -8.46 -9.67
C LEU A 111 -13.97 -8.03 -9.36
N LEU A 112 -14.16 -6.82 -8.82
CA LEU A 112 -15.49 -6.28 -8.58
C LEU A 112 -16.29 -6.08 -9.87
N ALA A 113 -15.64 -5.58 -10.93
CA ALA A 113 -16.30 -5.43 -12.23
C ALA A 113 -16.75 -6.77 -12.82
N ARG A 114 -15.92 -7.81 -12.71
CA ARG A 114 -16.28 -9.18 -13.14
C ARG A 114 -17.44 -9.74 -12.32
N ARG A 115 -17.42 -9.54 -11.01
CA ARG A 115 -18.46 -9.95 -10.08
C ARG A 115 -19.81 -9.32 -10.45
N LEU A 116 -19.80 -8.02 -10.69
CA LEU A 116 -20.97 -7.28 -11.17
C LEU A 116 -21.46 -7.79 -12.53
N ALA A 117 -20.55 -8.05 -13.48
CA ALA A 117 -20.90 -8.56 -14.80
C ALA A 117 -21.51 -9.97 -14.78
N ARG A 118 -21.17 -10.78 -13.77
CA ARG A 118 -21.78 -12.10 -13.52
C ARG A 118 -23.16 -12.03 -12.84
N GLY A 119 -23.61 -10.83 -12.46
CA GLY A 119 -24.87 -10.64 -11.75
C GLY A 119 -24.82 -11.05 -10.28
N GLU A 120 -23.62 -11.17 -9.70
CA GLU A 120 -23.50 -11.46 -8.28
C GLU A 120 -23.94 -10.25 -7.43
N PRO A 121 -24.63 -10.47 -6.30
CA PRO A 121 -25.15 -9.39 -5.48
C PRO A 121 -24.00 -8.59 -4.86
N LEU A 122 -24.03 -7.27 -5.08
CA LEU A 122 -23.18 -6.28 -4.42
C LEU A 122 -24.05 -5.34 -3.58
N PRO A 123 -23.54 -4.79 -2.46
CA PRO A 123 -24.30 -3.86 -1.65
C PRO A 123 -24.67 -2.60 -2.45
N VAL A 124 -25.93 -2.20 -2.35
CA VAL A 124 -26.48 -1.05 -3.08
C VAL A 124 -26.13 0.25 -2.37
N GLY A 125 -25.56 1.22 -3.09
CA GLY A 125 -25.16 2.52 -2.55
C GLY A 125 -23.66 2.76 -2.58
N ALA A 126 -23.20 3.87 -1.99
CA ALA A 126 -21.78 4.19 -1.87
C ALA A 126 -21.20 3.52 -0.62
N HIS A 127 -20.24 2.61 -0.81
CA HIS A 127 -19.63 1.81 0.25
C HIS A 127 -18.11 1.76 0.10
N ALA A 128 -17.40 1.59 1.21
CA ALA A 128 -16.00 1.19 1.16
C ALA A 128 -15.90 -0.25 0.63
N CYS A 129 -14.83 -0.58 -0.10
CA CYS A 129 -14.62 -1.91 -0.67
C CYS A 129 -14.21 -2.99 0.36
N LEU A 130 -14.18 -2.64 1.64
CA LEU A 130 -13.80 -3.52 2.74
C LEU A 130 -14.76 -4.71 2.87
N GLY A 131 -14.22 -5.92 2.72
CA GLY A 131 -14.99 -7.16 2.81
C GLY A 131 -15.87 -7.45 1.59
N LEU A 132 -15.70 -6.72 0.48
CA LEU A 132 -16.38 -7.06 -0.79
C LEU A 132 -15.65 -8.15 -1.58
N LEU A 133 -14.35 -8.32 -1.31
CA LEU A 133 -13.50 -9.33 -1.90
C LEU A 133 -12.72 -10.03 -0.78
N ASP A 134 -12.60 -11.35 -0.90
CA ASP A 134 -11.74 -12.16 -0.06
C ASP A 134 -10.34 -12.24 -0.66
N LEU A 135 -9.33 -12.46 0.19
CA LEU A 135 -7.94 -12.63 -0.28
C LEU A 135 -7.81 -13.75 -1.32
N ALA A 136 -8.58 -14.84 -1.15
CA ALA A 136 -8.63 -15.95 -2.10
C ALA A 136 -9.04 -15.53 -3.52
N ALA A 137 -9.88 -14.49 -3.64
CA ALA A 137 -10.29 -13.99 -4.96
C ALA A 137 -9.15 -13.33 -5.73
N PHE A 138 -8.05 -12.98 -5.06
CA PHE A 138 -6.86 -12.39 -5.70
C PHE A 138 -5.80 -13.42 -6.06
N GLU A 139 -5.93 -14.69 -5.64
CA GLU A 139 -4.90 -15.71 -5.87
C GLU A 139 -4.65 -15.96 -7.36
N ASP A 140 -5.71 -16.00 -8.17
CA ASP A 140 -5.62 -16.16 -9.63
C ASP A 140 -4.90 -14.98 -10.30
N GLU A 141 -5.23 -13.75 -9.91
CA GLU A 141 -4.55 -12.53 -10.34
C GLU A 141 -3.09 -12.53 -9.90
N PHE A 142 -2.80 -12.86 -8.65
CA PHE A 142 -1.43 -12.91 -8.14
C PHE A 142 -0.60 -13.93 -8.90
N ALA A 143 -1.13 -15.14 -9.14
CA ALA A 143 -0.46 -16.16 -9.94
C ALA A 143 -0.17 -15.67 -11.37
N ARG A 144 -1.14 -14.98 -12.00
CA ARG A 144 -0.99 -14.44 -13.36
C ARG A 144 0.13 -13.39 -13.46
N TRP A 145 0.31 -12.59 -12.42
CA TRP A 145 1.33 -11.54 -12.36
C TRP A 145 2.61 -11.95 -11.61
N ARG A 146 2.73 -13.26 -11.27
CA ARG A 146 3.87 -13.84 -10.52
C ARG A 146 4.10 -13.16 -9.17
N ILE A 147 3.03 -12.69 -8.54
CA ILE A 147 3.05 -12.13 -7.20
C ILE A 147 2.92 -13.28 -6.20
N ASP A 148 3.84 -13.33 -5.24
CA ASP A 148 3.85 -14.32 -4.18
C ASP A 148 3.12 -13.77 -2.94
N SER A 149 2.22 -14.56 -2.36
CA SER A 149 1.45 -14.22 -1.16
C SER A 149 1.58 -15.33 -0.14
N GLN A 150 2.15 -15.03 1.03
CA GLN A 150 2.39 -16.00 2.09
C GLN A 150 1.92 -15.49 3.45
N VAL A 151 1.40 -16.40 4.28
CA VAL A 151 1.01 -16.14 5.67
C VAL A 151 1.97 -16.90 6.60
N SER A 152 2.48 -16.22 7.64
CA SER A 152 3.42 -16.79 8.63
C SER A 152 3.09 -16.38 10.07
#